data_AF-A0A1B9VKN6-F1
#
_entry.id   AF-A0A1B9VKN6-F1
#
_cell.length_a   1.000
_cell.length_b   1.000
_cell.length_c   1.000
_cell.angle_alpha   90.00
_cell.angle_beta   90.00
_cell.angle_gamma   90.00
#
_symmetry.space_group_name_H-M   'P 1'
#
loop_
_entity.id
_entity.type
_entity.pdbx_description
1 polymer ?
#
loop_
_entity_poly.entity_id
_entity_poly.type
_entity_poly.pdbx_seq_one_letter_code
_entity_poly.pdbx_strand_id
1 'polypeptide(L)'
;MATFEPHYDSALHSVEYMDGRWMTCGVLDQHACMNLALDAATIEGEGDPVGDPFEDDTGLVIGMPLEYETIDWGVIALMCGAVLFMAALERG
;
A
#
# COMPACT_ATOMS: atom_id res chain seq x y z
N MET A 1 31.30 -18.41 7.38
CA MET A 1 30.33 -17.51 8.03
C MET A 1 29.38 -18.36 8.83
N ALA A 2 29.16 -18.03 10.11
CA ALA A 2 28.04 -18.60 10.85
C ALA A 2 26.75 -18.06 10.22
N THR A 3 25.84 -18.93 9.82
CA THR A 3 24.52 -18.54 9.34
C THR A 3 23.72 -18.05 10.54
N PHE A 4 23.43 -16.76 10.58
CA PHE A 4 22.52 -16.18 11.59
C PHE A 4 21.10 -16.66 11.30
N GLU A 5 20.39 -17.15 12.32
CA GLU A 5 19.01 -17.61 12.20
C GLU A 5 18.08 -16.55 12.80
N PRO A 6 17.13 -15.99 12.03
CA PRO A 6 16.22 -14.98 12.53
C PRO A 6 15.42 -15.46 13.75
N HIS A 7 15.23 -14.57 14.72
CA HIS A 7 14.56 -14.85 15.99
C HIS A 7 13.43 -13.86 16.25
N TYR A 8 12.23 -14.38 16.54
CA TYR A 8 11.05 -13.57 16.87
C TYR A 8 10.91 -13.36 18.38
N ASP A 9 10.78 -12.10 18.81
CA ASP A 9 10.44 -11.71 20.17
C ASP A 9 8.94 -11.39 20.29
N SER A 10 8.22 -12.25 21.03
CA SER A 10 6.79 -12.11 21.27
C SER A 10 6.38 -10.96 22.18
N ALA A 11 7.26 -10.51 23.08
CA ALA A 11 6.97 -9.40 23.99
C ALA A 11 7.09 -8.05 23.28
N LEU A 12 8.02 -7.95 22.33
CA LEU A 12 8.25 -6.74 21.55
C LEU A 12 7.51 -6.73 20.21
N HIS A 13 6.97 -7.88 19.79
CA HIS A 13 6.39 -8.07 18.47
C HIS A 13 7.36 -7.62 17.36
N SER A 14 8.56 -8.19 17.41
CA SER A 14 9.68 -7.86 16.52
C SER A 14 10.50 -9.11 16.16
N VAL A 15 11.30 -9.01 15.10
CA VAL A 15 12.23 -10.06 14.66
C VAL A 15 13.64 -9.48 14.62
N GLU A 16 14.58 -10.15 15.28
CA GLU A 16 15.99 -9.98 15.03
C GLU A 16 16.36 -10.81 13.80
N TYR A 17 16.63 -10.15 12.67
CA TYR A 17 16.81 -10.82 11.38
C TYR A 17 18.28 -10.91 10.94
N MET A 18 19.14 -10.13 11.58
CA MET A 18 20.60 -10.23 11.57
C MET A 18 21.14 -9.80 12.95
N ASP A 19 22.39 -10.14 13.28
CA ASP A 19 23.01 -9.79 14.56
C ASP A 19 22.87 -8.29 14.88
N GLY A 20 22.08 -7.96 15.90
CA GLY A 20 21.81 -6.59 16.32
C GLY A 20 20.86 -5.78 15.42
N ARG A 21 20.28 -6.36 14.35
CA ARG A 21 19.29 -5.71 13.48
C ARG A 21 17.90 -6.24 13.74
N TRP A 22 16.99 -5.30 14.03
CA TRP A 22 15.64 -5.59 14.48
C TRP A 22 14.60 -4.97 13.55
N MET A 23 13.55 -5.73 13.28
CA MET A 23 12.38 -5.30 12.53
C MET A 23 11.14 -5.43 13.41
N THR A 24 10.33 -4.36 13.51
CA THR A 24 9.03 -4.42 14.20
C THR A 24 7.96 -5.02 13.28
N CYS A 25 7.15 -5.95 13.79
CA CYS A 25 6.16 -6.67 12.99
C CYS A 25 4.86 -5.89 12.74
N GLY A 26 4.63 -4.78 13.44
CA GLY A 26 3.45 -3.93 13.23
C GLY A 26 2.13 -4.65 13.50
N VAL A 27 1.31 -4.83 12.46
CA VAL A 27 0.02 -5.55 12.52
C VAL A 27 0.09 -6.97 11.94
N LEU A 28 1.28 -7.40 11.52
CA LEU A 28 1.47 -8.70 10.88
C LEU A 28 1.44 -9.80 11.93
N ASP A 29 0.92 -10.97 11.56
CA ASP A 29 1.10 -12.15 12.39
C ASP A 29 2.58 -12.59 12.40
N GLN A 30 2.95 -13.43 13.37
CA GLN A 30 4.32 -13.90 13.55
C GLN A 30 4.91 -14.51 12.27
N HIS A 31 4.12 -15.30 11.53
CA HIS A 31 4.62 -16.00 10.35
C HIS A 31 4.89 -15.03 9.20
N ALA A 32 3.95 -14.12 8.94
CA ALA A 32 4.13 -13.06 7.95
C ALA A 32 5.36 -12.17 8.28
N CYS A 33 5.54 -11.82 9.56
CA CYS A 33 6.68 -11.03 10.00
C CYS A 33 8.01 -11.75 9.80
N MET A 34 8.10 -13.04 10.16
CA MET A 34 9.31 -13.85 9.96
C MET A 34 9.68 -13.99 8.49
N ASN A 35 8.69 -14.10 7.59
CA ASN A 35 8.95 -14.18 6.15
C ASN A 35 9.52 -12.86 5.59
N LEU A 36 8.99 -11.71 6.01
CA LEU A 36 9.54 -10.40 5.62
C LEU A 36 10.93 -10.16 6.20
N ALA A 37 11.16 -10.57 7.45
CA ALA A 37 12.46 -10.50 8.09
C ALA A 37 13.52 -11.34 7.33
N LEU A 38 13.15 -12.53 6.84
CA LEU A 38 14.02 -13.36 6.00
C LEU A 38 14.34 -12.70 4.66
N ASP A 39 13.35 -12.05 4.03
CA ASP A 39 13.56 -11.31 2.78
C ASP A 39 14.50 -10.12 3.00
N ALA A 40 14.29 -9.35 4.07
CA ALA A 40 15.19 -8.26 4.47
C ALA A 40 16.62 -8.75 4.77
N ALA A 41 16.78 -9.83 5.52
CA ALA A 41 18.09 -10.45 5.78
C ALA A 41 18.78 -10.89 4.48
N THR A 42 18.01 -11.35 3.49
CA THR A 42 18.51 -11.77 2.17
C THR A 42 18.98 -10.57 1.35
N ILE A 43 18.20 -9.49 1.33
CA ILE A 43 18.52 -8.24 0.62
C ILE A 43 19.74 -7.55 1.24
N GLU A 44 19.77 -7.47 2.57
CA GLU A 44 20.85 -6.85 3.34
C GLU A 44 22.11 -7.72 3.43
N GLY A 45 22.06 -8.94 2.89
CA GLY A 45 23.06 -9.99 2.97
C GLY A 45 24.44 -9.72 2.38
N GLU A 46 24.85 -8.44 2.19
CA GLU A 46 26.25 -7.97 2.32
C GLU A 46 26.47 -6.42 2.17
N GLY A 47 25.46 -5.55 2.02
CA GLY A 47 25.59 -4.27 1.28
C GLY A 47 25.70 -2.92 2.03
N ASP A 48 26.43 -1.99 1.40
CA ASP A 48 26.66 -0.56 1.73
C ASP A 48 25.35 0.23 1.98
N PRO A 49 25.39 1.37 2.70
CA PRO A 49 24.19 2.10 3.10
C PRO A 49 23.40 2.53 1.87
N VAL A 50 22.10 2.28 1.92
CA VAL A 50 21.15 2.83 0.96
C VAL A 50 21.28 4.36 1.03
N GLY A 51 21.64 4.98 -0.11
CA GLY A 51 21.76 6.43 -0.25
C GLY A 51 20.46 7.14 0.11
N ASP A 52 20.56 8.45 0.37
CA ASP A 52 19.44 9.28 0.82
C ASP A 52 18.23 9.11 -0.12
N PRO A 53 17.07 8.65 0.39
CA PRO A 53 15.89 8.42 -0.43
C PRO A 53 15.30 9.69 -1.07
N PHE A 54 15.84 10.89 -0.78
CA PHE A 54 15.39 12.16 -1.31
C PHE A 54 16.42 12.90 -2.18
N GLU A 55 17.56 12.29 -2.52
CA GLU A 55 18.63 12.98 -3.25
C GLU A 55 18.21 13.40 -4.69
N ASP A 56 17.22 12.72 -5.28
CA ASP A 56 16.63 13.01 -6.60
C ASP A 56 15.09 13.12 -6.52
N ASP A 57 14.56 13.75 -5.46
CA ASP A 57 13.12 13.89 -5.25
C ASP A 57 12.47 14.76 -6.35
N THR A 58 11.92 14.09 -7.38
CA THR A 58 10.90 14.63 -8.28
C THR A 58 9.52 14.16 -7.84
N GLY A 59 9.23 14.24 -6.55
CA GLY A 59 7.87 14.23 -6.02
C GLY A 59 7.28 12.84 -5.80
N LEU A 60 6.82 12.61 -4.57
CA LEU A 60 6.03 11.45 -4.15
C LEU A 60 4.76 11.30 -5.00
N VAL A 61 4.77 10.44 -6.03
CA VAL A 61 3.55 10.02 -6.74
C VAL A 61 2.90 8.90 -5.94
N ILE A 62 1.97 9.29 -5.07
CA ILE A 62 1.12 8.33 -4.35
C ILE A 62 0.19 7.67 -5.36
N GLY A 63 0.49 6.42 -5.73
CA GLY A 63 -0.38 5.55 -6.52
C GLY A 63 -1.58 5.04 -5.73
N MET A 64 -2.36 5.94 -5.13
CA MET A 64 -3.69 5.61 -4.67
C MET A 64 -4.59 5.51 -5.91
N PRO A 65 -5.34 4.42 -6.11
CA PRO A 65 -6.45 4.46 -7.04
C PRO A 65 -7.41 5.51 -6.50
N LEU A 66 -7.37 6.71 -7.06
CA LEU A 66 -8.43 7.68 -6.86
C LEU A 66 -9.64 7.11 -7.61
N GLU A 67 -10.37 6.24 -6.94
CA GLU A 67 -11.74 5.91 -7.31
C GLU A 67 -12.56 7.18 -7.09
N TYR A 68 -12.46 8.10 -8.05
CA TYR A 68 -13.44 9.15 -8.20
C TYR A 68 -14.71 8.47 -8.69
N GLU A 69 -15.79 8.60 -7.93
CA GLU A 69 -17.12 8.37 -8.49
C GLU A 69 -17.27 9.30 -9.70
N THR A 70 -17.14 8.73 -10.90
CA THR A 70 -17.34 9.48 -12.13
C THR A 70 -18.83 9.76 -12.26
N ILE A 71 -19.17 11.05 -12.28
CA ILE A 71 -20.54 11.48 -12.56
C ILE A 71 -20.89 11.01 -13.98
N ASP A 72 -21.83 10.07 -14.08
CA ASP A 72 -22.35 9.63 -15.38
C ASP A 72 -23.31 10.68 -15.94
N TRP A 73 -22.73 11.58 -16.74
CA TRP A 73 -23.48 12.61 -17.46
C TRP A 73 -24.51 12.05 -18.44
N GLY A 74 -24.33 10.82 -18.93
CA GLY A 74 -25.28 10.14 -19.81
C GLY A 74 -26.56 9.78 -19.06
N VAL A 75 -26.43 9.21 -17.86
CA VAL A 75 -27.57 8.92 -16.98
C VAL A 75 -28.31 10.20 -16.60
N ILE A 76 -27.58 11.26 -16.23
CA ILE A 76 -28.18 12.55 -15.90
C ILE A 76 -28.95 13.12 -17.11
N ALA A 77 -28.35 13.11 -18.30
CA ALA A 77 -29.00 13.58 -19.52
C ALA A 77 -30.26 12.79 -19.85
N LEU A 78 -30.22 11.46 -19.67
CA LEU A 78 -31.37 10.58 -19.88
C LEU A 78 -32.51 10.86 -18.90
N MET A 79 -32.19 11.04 -17.62
CA MET A 79 -33.19 11.37 -16.59
C MET A 79 -33.82 12.74 -16.85
N CYS A 80 -33.02 13.76 -17.19
CA CYS A 80 -33.53 15.07 -17.57
C CYS A 80 -34.41 15.00 -18.83
N GLY A 81 -33.99 14.23 -19.84
CA GLY A 81 -34.77 14.00 -21.06
C GLY A 81 -36.11 13.33 -20.78
N ALA A 82 -36.13 12.31 -19.91
CA ALA A 82 -37.35 11.61 -19.52
C ALA A 82 -38.33 12.53 -18.76
N VAL A 83 -37.82 13.37 -17.85
CA VAL A 83 -38.64 14.36 -17.13
C VAL A 83 -39.24 15.38 -18.10
N LEU A 84 -38.43 15.90 -19.03
CA LEU A 84 -38.92 16.85 -20.04
C LEU A 84 -39.94 16.21 -20.99
N PHE A 85 -39.74 14.95 -21.36
CA PHE A 85 -40.67 14.20 -22.22
C PHE A 85 -42.01 13.93 -21.53
N MET A 86 -41.99 13.50 -20.27
CA MET A 86 -43.19 13.36 -19.44
C MET A 86 -43.93 14.70 -19.31
N ALA A 87 -43.20 15.78 -19.00
CA ALA A 87 -43.78 17.11 -18.87
C ALA A 87 -44.35 17.65 -20.21
N ALA A 88 -43.82 17.21 -21.35
CA ALA A 88 -44.36 17.53 -22.67
C ALA A 88 -45.63 16.74 -22.97
N LEU A 89 -45.69 15.45 -22.58
CA LEU A 89 -46.89 14.62 -22.72
C LEU A 89 -48.04 15.08 -21.83
N GLU A 90 -47.76 15.57 -20.60
CA GLU A 90 -48.80 16.13 -19.73
C GLU A 90 -49.32 17.51 -20.20
N ARG A 91 -48.61 18.16 -21.13
CA ARG A 91 -48.98 19.48 -21.69
C ARG A 91 -49.60 19.42 -23.09
N GLY A 92 -49.64 18.25 -23.73
CA GLY A 92 -50.30 18.01 -25.02
C GLY A 92 -51.66 17.35 -24.85
#